data_AF-A0A7S2PAE0-F1
#
_entry.id   AF-A0A7S2PAE0-F1
#
_cell.length_a   1.000
_cell.length_b   1.000
_cell.length_c   1.000
_cell.angle_alpha   90.00
_cell.angle_beta   90.00
_cell.angle_gamma   90.00
#
_symmetry.space_group_name_H-M   'P 1'
#
loop_
_entity.id
_entity.type
_entity.pdbx_description
1 polymer ?
#
loop_
_entity_poly.entity_id
_entity_poly.type
_entity_poly.pdbx_seq_one_letter_code
_entity_poly.pdbx_strand_id
1 'polypeptide(L)'
;NITGANIFHHSTPVALAGLVSELNDKEADFTLRNKDFVPIEVSKNQKRIYPHNNFASKVIQTLPLVFFYPLFKVFHFFCFLLPLSELLNRSGAADHPERSLFCVIISISFAWVLSFICSPILAIAIKWIVIGRYRAGRYPIWSNYYLRWWIVDWLNTYLGKGIFGISNKSL
;
A
#
# COMPACT_ATOMS: atom_id res chain seq x y z
N ASN A 1 -6.01 -24.86 -26.05
CA ASN A 1 -5.13 -23.71 -25.76
C ASN A 1 -3.90 -23.77 -26.64
N ILE A 2 -3.78 -22.87 -27.62
CA ILE A 2 -2.56 -22.74 -28.43
C ILE A 2 -1.53 -22.01 -27.56
N THR A 3 -0.48 -22.72 -27.13
CA THR A 3 0.62 -22.11 -26.38
C THR A 3 1.47 -21.25 -27.32
N GLY A 4 1.96 -20.10 -26.85
CA GLY A 4 2.76 -19.19 -27.67
C GLY A 4 3.95 -19.86 -28.38
N ALA A 5 4.57 -20.85 -27.75
CA ALA A 5 5.66 -21.63 -28.34
C ALA A 5 5.25 -22.37 -29.64
N ASN A 6 4.04 -22.93 -29.72
CA ASN A 6 3.57 -23.66 -30.90
C ASN A 6 3.37 -22.72 -32.10
N ILE A 7 3.05 -21.45 -31.87
CA ILE A 7 2.89 -20.44 -32.92
C ILE A 7 4.23 -20.14 -33.60
N PHE A 8 5.33 -20.15 -32.85
CA PHE A 8 6.66 -19.89 -33.39
C PHE A 8 7.25 -21.08 -34.17
N HIS A 9 6.90 -22.32 -33.79
CA HIS A 9 7.32 -23.52 -34.51
C HIS A 9 6.52 -23.77 -35.80
N HIS A 10 5.28 -23.28 -35.87
CA HIS A 10 4.44 -23.32 -37.07
C HIS A 10 4.37 -21.94 -37.73
N SER A 11 5.43 -21.57 -38.44
CA SER A 11 5.57 -20.26 -39.10
C SER A 11 4.76 -20.11 -40.39
N THR A 12 4.20 -21.20 -40.93
CA THR A 12 3.37 -21.16 -42.14
C THR A 12 1.88 -21.17 -41.79
N PRO A 13 1.06 -20.37 -42.49
CA PRO A 13 -0.38 -20.29 -42.22
C PRO A 13 -1.10 -21.64 -42.44
N VAL A 14 -0.57 -22.49 -43.33
CA VAL A 14 -1.06 -23.84 -43.58
C VAL A 14 -0.80 -24.76 -42.38
N ALA A 15 0.40 -24.71 -41.78
CA ALA A 15 0.72 -25.52 -40.60
C ALA A 15 -0.10 -25.09 -39.38
N LEU A 16 -0.34 -23.77 -39.22
CA LEU A 16 -1.24 -23.24 -38.20
C LEU A 16 -2.68 -23.69 -38.41
N ALA A 17 -3.18 -23.68 -39.65
CA ALA A 17 -4.52 -24.16 -39.97
C ALA A 17 -4.69 -25.64 -39.63
N GLY A 18 -3.70 -26.48 -39.96
CA GLY A 18 -3.68 -27.90 -39.60
C GLY A 18 -3.70 -28.14 -38.09
N LEU A 19 -2.91 -27.37 -37.33
CA LEU A 19 -2.90 -27.44 -35.88
C LEU A 19 -4.26 -27.02 -35.29
N VAL A 20 -4.88 -25.96 -35.82
CA VAL A 20 -6.20 -25.49 -35.38
C VAL A 20 -7.26 -26.57 -35.62
N SER A 21 -7.26 -27.22 -36.79
CA SER A 21 -8.18 -28.33 -37.04
C SER A 21 -7.96 -29.51 -36.09
N GLU A 22 -6.71 -29.89 -35.82
CA GLU A 22 -6.39 -31.00 -34.92
C GLU A 22 -6.83 -30.72 -33.47
N LEU A 23 -6.67 -29.47 -33.02
CA LEU A 23 -7.15 -29.05 -31.71
C LEU A 23 -8.68 -29.04 -31.64
N ASN A 24 -9.34 -28.60 -32.70
CA ASN A 24 -10.80 -28.58 -32.77
C ASN A 24 -11.40 -29.99 -32.74
N ASP A 25 -10.77 -30.95 -33.41
CA ASP A 25 -11.19 -32.36 -33.37
C ASP A 25 -11.00 -32.98 -31.98
N LYS A 26 -9.89 -32.66 -31.31
CA LYS A 26 -9.66 -33.08 -29.92
C LYS A 26 -10.65 -32.45 -28.94
N GLU A 27 -11.06 -31.21 -29.19
CA GLU A 27 -12.09 -30.53 -28.39
C GLU A 27 -13.47 -31.17 -28.61
N ALA A 28 -13.79 -31.58 -29.85
CA ALA A 28 -14.99 -32.34 -30.16
C ALA A 28 -15.01 -33.72 -29.49
N ASP A 29 -13.90 -34.45 -29.51
CA ASP A 29 -13.77 -35.75 -28.82
C ASP A 29 -13.89 -35.60 -27.29
N PHE A 30 -13.22 -34.59 -26.72
CA PHE A 30 -13.30 -34.30 -25.29
C PHE A 30 -14.71 -33.94 -24.83
N THR A 31 -15.46 -33.15 -25.62
CA THR A 31 -16.84 -32.76 -25.32
C THR A 31 -17.82 -33.92 -25.47
N LEU A 32 -17.63 -34.81 -26.45
CA LEU A 32 -18.40 -36.05 -26.57
C LEU A 32 -18.15 -37.00 -25.40
N ARG A 33 -16.90 -37.14 -24.97
CA ARG A 33 -16.50 -37.98 -23.85
C ARG A 33 -16.92 -37.44 -22.48
N ASN A 34 -17.02 -36.12 -22.32
CA ASN A 34 -17.47 -35.44 -21.10
C ASN A 34 -18.88 -34.85 -21.23
N LYS A 35 -19.75 -35.44 -22.06
CA LYS A 35 -21.09 -34.92 -22.30
C LYS A 35 -21.97 -34.83 -21.04
N ASP A 36 -21.67 -35.68 -20.05
CA ASP A 36 -22.38 -35.73 -18.76
C ASP A 36 -21.82 -34.73 -17.74
N PHE A 37 -20.69 -34.10 -18.05
CA PHE A 37 -20.10 -33.06 -17.23
C PHE A 37 -20.78 -31.73 -17.57
N VAL A 38 -21.50 -31.13 -16.62
CA VAL A 38 -21.95 -29.74 -16.76
C VAL A 38 -20.69 -28.86 -16.69
N PRO A 39 -20.22 -28.28 -17.81
CA PRO A 39 -19.08 -27.39 -17.73
C PRO A 39 -19.48 -26.24 -16.81
N ILE A 40 -18.65 -25.95 -15.82
CA ILE A 40 -18.75 -24.68 -15.10
C ILE A 40 -18.60 -23.62 -16.20
N GLU A 41 -19.69 -22.97 -16.59
CA GLU A 41 -19.62 -21.82 -17.48
C GLU A 41 -18.78 -20.78 -16.75
N VAL A 42 -17.49 -20.75 -17.04
CA VAL A 42 -16.63 -19.64 -16.70
C VAL A 42 -17.27 -18.46 -17.40
N SER A 43 -18.04 -17.68 -16.63
CA SER A 43 -18.81 -16.54 -17.12
C SER A 43 -17.90 -15.69 -18.00
N LYS A 44 -18.01 -15.87 -19.32
CA LYS A 44 -17.27 -15.08 -20.31
C LYS A 44 -17.61 -13.59 -20.20
N ASN A 45 -18.67 -13.27 -19.48
CA ASN A 45 -19.11 -11.93 -19.15
C ASN A 45 -18.47 -11.36 -17.87
N GLN A 46 -17.29 -11.85 -17.49
CA GLN A 46 -16.45 -11.16 -16.54
C GLN A 46 -15.92 -9.89 -17.23
N LYS A 47 -16.72 -8.81 -17.17
CA LYS A 47 -16.42 -7.49 -17.74
C LYS A 47 -14.97 -7.13 -17.40
N ARG A 48 -14.08 -7.16 -18.41
CA ARG A 48 -12.67 -6.83 -18.21
C ARG A 48 -12.59 -5.38 -17.74
N ILE A 49 -12.13 -5.19 -16.50
CA ILE A 49 -11.94 -3.87 -15.92
C ILE A 49 -10.63 -3.35 -16.50
N TYR A 50 -10.70 -2.46 -17.48
CA TYR A 50 -9.51 -1.86 -18.07
C TYR A 50 -8.81 -0.96 -17.04
N PRO A 51 -7.47 -1.05 -16.90
CA PRO A 51 -6.71 -0.09 -16.12
C PRO A 51 -6.79 1.26 -16.81
N HIS A 52 -7.62 2.16 -16.28
CA HIS A 52 -7.74 3.51 -16.81
C HIS A 52 -6.51 4.32 -16.35
N ASN A 53 -5.65 4.71 -17.30
CA ASN A 53 -4.44 5.49 -17.05
C ASN A 53 -4.79 6.98 -16.98
N ASN A 54 -5.26 7.43 -15.82
CA ASN A 54 -5.50 8.85 -15.59
C ASN A 54 -4.24 9.52 -15.04
N PHE A 55 -3.71 10.51 -15.75
CA PHE A 55 -2.61 11.33 -15.23
C PHE A 55 -2.99 11.98 -13.89
N ALA A 56 -4.26 12.37 -13.74
CA ALA A 56 -4.82 12.92 -12.51
C ALA A 56 -4.58 12.01 -11.29
N SER A 57 -4.67 10.69 -11.43
CA SER A 57 -4.41 9.78 -10.31
C SER A 57 -2.93 9.69 -9.95
N LYS A 58 -2.01 9.93 -10.89
CA LYS A 58 -0.57 10.03 -10.60
C LYS A 58 -0.22 11.32 -9.87
N VAL A 59 -0.84 12.45 -10.26
CA VAL A 59 -0.67 13.75 -9.57
C VAL A 59 -1.26 13.71 -8.16
N ILE A 60 -2.43 13.11 -8.01
CA ILE A 60 -3.05 12.90 -6.69
C ILE A 60 -2.24 11.94 -5.82
N GLN A 61 -1.38 11.09 -6.40
CA GLN A 61 -0.51 10.19 -5.65
C GLN A 61 0.75 10.89 -5.13
N THR A 62 1.27 11.90 -5.83
CA THR A 62 2.45 12.66 -5.39
C THR A 62 2.10 13.73 -4.35
N LEU A 63 0.89 14.27 -4.40
CA LEU A 63 0.43 15.35 -3.51
C LEU A 63 0.50 14.98 -2.02
N PRO A 64 0.07 13.78 -1.59
CA PRO A 64 0.21 13.35 -0.20
C PRO A 64 1.67 13.21 0.22
N LEU A 65 2.54 12.72 -0.67
CA LEU A 65 3.97 12.54 -0.38
C LEU A 65 4.64 13.89 -0.11
N VAL A 66 4.35 14.88 -0.95
CA VAL A 66 4.94 16.22 -0.86
C VAL A 66 4.34 17.01 0.30
N PHE A 67 3.05 16.83 0.61
CA PHE A 67 2.36 17.60 1.65
C PHE A 67 2.52 17.00 3.04
N PHE A 68 2.29 15.70 3.21
CA PHE A 68 2.32 15.07 4.53
C PHE A 68 3.76 14.88 5.04
N TYR A 69 4.74 14.67 4.16
CA TYR A 69 6.13 14.52 4.57
C TYR A 69 6.65 15.71 5.40
N PRO A 70 6.57 16.97 4.93
CA PRO A 70 6.97 18.12 5.74
C PRO A 70 6.06 18.32 6.94
N LEU A 71 4.75 18.06 6.82
CA LEU A 71 3.82 18.22 7.95
C LEU A 71 4.20 17.34 9.15
N PHE A 72 4.48 16.07 8.92
CA PHE A 72 4.90 15.14 9.97
C PHE A 72 6.29 15.50 10.54
N LYS A 73 7.22 15.96 9.69
CA LYS A 73 8.55 16.43 10.13
C LYS A 73 8.45 17.66 11.02
N VAL A 74 7.61 18.62 10.63
CA VAL A 74 7.34 19.84 11.38
C VAL A 74 6.67 19.50 12.70
N PHE A 75 5.68 18.60 12.71
CA PHE A 75 5.06 18.12 13.94
C PHE A 75 6.08 17.52 14.92
N HIS A 76 6.94 16.62 14.43
CA HIS A 76 7.98 16.01 15.27
C HIS A 76 8.97 17.06 15.80
N PHE A 77 9.35 18.01 14.96
CA PHE A 77 10.23 19.11 15.35
C PHE A 77 9.59 20.02 16.41
N PHE A 78 8.30 20.35 16.28
CA PHE A 78 7.56 21.10 17.30
C PHE A 78 7.42 20.31 18.61
N CYS A 79 7.12 19.02 18.57
CA CYS A 79 7.08 18.17 19.75
C CYS A 79 8.43 18.11 20.50
N PHE A 80 9.54 18.25 19.79
CA PHE A 80 10.86 18.40 20.37
C PHE A 80 11.12 19.82 20.90
N LEU A 81 10.80 20.85 20.11
CA LEU A 81 11.09 22.24 20.44
C LEU A 81 10.27 22.79 21.60
N LEU A 82 9.00 22.41 21.75
CA LEU A 82 8.13 22.93 22.82
C LEU A 82 8.68 22.62 24.22
N PRO A 83 8.94 21.36 24.60
CA PRO A 83 9.56 21.05 25.89
C PRO A 83 10.98 21.61 25.99
N LEU A 84 11.75 21.65 24.89
CA LEU A 84 13.08 22.25 24.90
C LEU A 84 13.03 23.74 25.24
N SER A 85 12.13 24.49 24.61
CA SER A 85 11.95 25.93 24.84
C SER A 85 11.56 26.22 26.29
N GLU A 86 10.64 25.43 26.84
CA GLU A 86 10.22 25.58 28.24
C GLU A 86 11.30 25.16 29.23
N LEU A 87 12.04 24.08 28.95
CA LEU A 87 13.15 23.65 29.80
C LEU A 87 14.31 24.66 29.78
N LEU A 88 14.67 25.23 28.63
CA LEU A 88 15.70 26.27 28.57
C LEU A 88 15.28 27.53 29.33
N ASN A 89 14.02 27.93 29.19
CA ASN A 89 13.49 29.10 29.90
C ASN A 89 13.43 28.87 31.42
N ARG A 90 12.98 27.68 31.86
CA ARG A 90 12.93 27.32 33.30
C ARG A 90 14.29 27.08 33.93
N SER A 91 15.26 26.55 33.20
CA SER A 91 16.56 26.18 33.76
C SER A 91 17.52 27.35 33.94
N GLY A 92 17.17 28.55 33.44
CA GLY A 92 18.05 29.71 33.49
C GLY A 92 19.34 29.46 32.71
N ALA A 93 19.21 28.86 31.52
CA ALA A 93 20.36 28.42 30.71
C ALA A 93 21.32 29.56 30.28
N ALA A 94 20.91 30.82 30.46
CA ALA A 94 21.76 31.99 30.24
C ALA A 94 22.90 32.08 31.28
N ASP A 95 22.68 31.58 32.51
CA ASP A 95 23.62 31.77 33.62
C ASP A 95 24.53 30.55 33.84
N HIS A 96 24.12 29.36 33.37
CA HIS A 96 24.80 28.08 33.63
C HIS A 96 24.80 27.16 32.39
N PRO A 97 25.90 27.11 31.60
CA PRO A 97 25.95 26.32 30.35
C PRO A 97 25.83 24.80 30.57
N GLU A 98 26.23 24.29 31.75
CA GLU A 98 26.16 22.88 32.11
C GLU A 98 24.73 22.33 32.17
N ARG A 99 23.74 23.17 32.50
CA ARG A 99 22.33 22.76 32.61
C ARG A 99 21.65 22.62 31.25
N SER A 100 22.12 23.39 30.25
CA SER A 100 21.58 23.38 28.89
C SER A 100 21.72 22.01 28.23
N LEU A 101 22.87 21.35 28.40
CA LEU A 101 23.13 20.02 27.84
C LEU A 101 22.17 18.95 28.40
N PHE A 102 21.95 18.94 29.72
CA PHE A 102 20.99 18.01 30.34
C PHE A 102 19.56 18.26 29.84
N CYS A 103 19.15 19.52 29.67
CA CYS A 103 17.83 19.86 29.15
C CYS A 103 17.62 19.36 27.70
N VAL A 104 18.65 19.46 26.87
CA VAL A 104 18.61 18.93 25.49
C VAL A 104 18.44 17.41 25.50
N ILE A 105 19.22 16.68 26.31
CA ILE A 105 19.14 15.21 26.39
C ILE A 105 17.75 14.76 26.86
N ILE A 106 17.19 15.42 27.88
CA ILE A 106 15.85 15.13 28.40
C ILE A 106 14.79 15.40 27.32
N SER A 107 14.90 16.52 26.60
CA SER A 107 13.93 16.88 25.54
C SER A 107 13.99 15.92 24.36
N ILE A 108 15.18 15.49 23.94
CA ILE A 108 15.33 14.47 22.88
C ILE A 108 14.69 13.15 23.34
N SER A 109 15.00 12.70 24.56
CA SER A 109 14.47 11.46 25.12
C SER A 109 12.94 11.49 25.21
N PHE A 110 12.39 12.61 25.66
CA PHE A 110 10.94 12.83 25.74
C PHE A 110 10.28 12.81 24.35
N ALA A 111 10.85 13.51 23.37
CA ALA A 111 10.35 13.49 21.99
C ALA A 111 10.37 12.08 21.38
N TRP A 112 11.38 11.29 21.71
CA TRP A 112 11.51 9.90 21.28
C TRP A 112 10.41 9.01 21.87
N VAL A 113 10.21 9.09 23.19
CA VAL A 113 9.16 8.34 23.90
C VAL A 113 7.78 8.73 23.40
N LEU A 114 7.52 10.03 23.23
CA LEU A 114 6.25 10.54 22.72
C LEU A 114 5.98 10.02 21.31
N SER A 115 6.97 10.04 20.42
CA SER A 115 6.83 9.51 19.06
C SER A 115 6.55 8.02 19.05
N PHE A 116 7.17 7.27 19.96
CA PHE A 116 6.96 5.84 20.10
C PHE A 116 5.54 5.49 20.55
N ILE A 117 4.93 6.32 21.40
CA ILE A 117 3.55 6.16 21.89
C ILE A 117 2.52 6.71 20.89
N CYS A 118 2.80 7.86 20.26
CA CYS A 118 1.88 8.47 19.31
C CYS A 118 1.72 7.65 18.02
N SER A 119 2.78 6.98 17.56
CA SER A 119 2.77 6.13 16.37
C SER A 119 1.60 5.12 16.32
N PRO A 120 1.42 4.23 17.33
CA PRO A 120 0.31 3.27 17.33
C PRO A 120 -1.07 3.92 17.47
N ILE A 121 -1.18 5.01 18.23
CA ILE A 121 -2.44 5.73 18.42
C ILE A 121 -2.91 6.34 17.10
N LEU A 122 -2.02 6.99 16.36
CA LEU A 122 -2.32 7.56 15.06
C LEU A 122 -2.65 6.45 14.04
N ALA A 123 -1.92 5.33 14.06
CA ALA A 123 -2.20 4.20 13.16
C ALA A 123 -3.63 3.66 13.36
N ILE A 124 -4.06 3.50 14.61
CA ILE A 124 -5.43 3.09 14.94
C ILE A 124 -6.42 4.17 14.46
N ALA A 125 -6.21 5.44 14.85
CA ALA A 125 -7.10 6.53 14.48
C ALA A 125 -7.32 6.64 12.96
N ILE A 126 -6.26 6.51 12.17
CA ILE A 126 -6.32 6.59 10.70
C ILE A 126 -7.10 5.42 10.10
N LYS A 127 -6.93 4.21 10.63
CA LYS A 127 -7.72 3.05 10.21
C LYS A 127 -9.22 3.33 10.40
N TRP A 128 -9.61 3.90 11.53
CA TRP A 128 -11.02 4.22 11.79
C TRP A 128 -11.55 5.39 10.95
N ILE A 129 -10.75 6.45 10.77
CA ILE A 129 -11.14 7.65 10.01
C ILE A 129 -11.31 7.37 8.51
N VAL A 130 -10.39 6.60 7.91
CA VAL A 130 -10.35 6.47 6.44
C VAL A 130 -11.08 5.24 5.92
N ILE A 131 -11.00 4.11 6.63
CA ILE A 131 -11.55 2.82 6.14
C ILE A 131 -12.97 2.57 6.64
N GLY A 132 -13.28 2.88 7.91
CA GLY A 132 -14.56 2.56 8.53
C GLY A 132 -14.95 1.08 8.37
N ARG A 133 -15.75 0.75 7.34
CA ARG A 133 -16.05 -0.64 6.91
C ARG A 133 -15.42 -0.96 5.55
N TYR A 134 -14.60 -1.99 5.50
CA TYR A 134 -14.17 -2.60 4.24
C TYR A 134 -15.36 -3.24 3.51
N ARG A 135 -15.65 -2.80 2.27
CA ARG A 135 -16.58 -3.51 1.38
C ARG A 135 -15.79 -4.34 0.38
N ALA A 136 -15.99 -5.66 0.43
CA ALA A 136 -15.41 -6.59 -0.53
C ALA A 136 -16.03 -6.33 -1.93
N GLY A 137 -15.18 -6.06 -2.92
CA GLY A 137 -15.59 -5.77 -4.29
C GLY A 137 -14.39 -5.76 -5.24
N ARG A 138 -14.62 -5.99 -6.53
CA ARG A 138 -13.59 -5.86 -7.57
C ARG A 138 -13.51 -4.39 -8.00
N TYR A 139 -12.44 -3.70 -7.59
CA TYR A 139 -12.22 -2.30 -7.93
C TYR A 139 -11.09 -2.15 -8.97
N PRO A 140 -11.18 -1.19 -9.91
CA PRO A 140 -10.05 -0.83 -10.75
C PRO A 140 -8.91 -0.30 -9.87
N ILE A 141 -7.67 -0.66 -10.23
CA ILE A 141 -6.44 -0.22 -9.54
C ILE A 141 -6.27 1.31 -9.45
N TRP A 142 -6.97 2.08 -10.30
CA TRP A 142 -6.91 3.55 -10.33
C TRP A 142 -8.19 4.24 -9.83
N SER A 143 -9.06 3.52 -9.09
CA SER A 143 -10.28 4.11 -8.52
C SER A 143 -10.03 4.78 -7.16
N ASN A 144 -10.88 5.74 -6.79
CA ASN A 144 -10.82 6.47 -5.51
C ASN A 144 -10.82 5.54 -4.27
N TYR A 145 -11.46 4.37 -4.38
CA TYR A 145 -11.41 3.36 -3.30
C TYR A 145 -10.00 2.82 -3.06
N TYR A 146 -9.21 2.62 -4.12
CA TYR A 146 -7.80 2.24 -4.03
C TYR A 146 -6.97 3.38 -3.43
N LEU A 147 -7.25 4.64 -3.78
CA LEU A 147 -6.55 5.80 -3.21
C LEU A 147 -6.75 5.91 -1.68
N ARG A 148 -7.97 5.68 -1.18
CA ARG A 148 -8.24 5.64 0.27
C ARG A 148 -7.44 4.58 0.99
N TRP A 149 -7.42 3.37 0.42
CA TRP A 149 -6.64 2.27 0.97
C TRP A 149 -5.13 2.55 0.90
N TRP A 150 -4.66 3.11 -0.23
CA TRP A 150 -3.27 3.51 -0.43
C TRP A 150 -2.82 4.58 0.57
N ILE A 151 -3.65 5.62 0.82
CA ILE A 151 -3.35 6.66 1.82
C ILE A 151 -3.18 6.03 3.21
N VAL A 152 -4.02 5.06 3.58
CA VAL A 152 -3.93 4.40 4.88
C VAL A 152 -2.68 3.55 4.98
N ASP A 153 -2.42 2.73 3.97
CA ASP A 153 -1.24 1.86 3.96
C ASP A 153 0.05 2.68 4.00
N TRP A 154 0.05 3.80 3.26
CA TRP A 154 1.12 4.77 3.25
C TRP A 154 1.29 5.42 4.65
N LEU A 155 0.24 6.01 5.22
CA LEU A 155 0.29 6.60 6.56
C LEU A 155 0.73 5.59 7.62
N ASN A 156 0.23 4.37 7.56
CA ASN A 156 0.61 3.29 8.47
C ASN A 156 2.08 2.89 8.33
N THR A 157 2.62 2.93 7.10
CA THR A 157 4.05 2.73 6.84
C THR A 157 4.89 3.87 7.40
N TYR A 158 4.45 5.12 7.23
CA TYR A 158 5.19 6.32 7.66
C TYR A 158 5.16 6.55 9.16
N LEU A 159 4.04 6.26 9.82
CA LEU A 159 3.94 6.27 11.28
C LEU A 159 4.80 5.16 11.91
N GLY A 160 5.25 4.20 11.11
CA GLY A 160 6.02 3.05 11.55
C GLY A 160 5.17 2.09 12.38
N LYS A 161 5.65 0.85 12.53
CA LYS A 161 4.98 -0.15 13.37
C LYS A 161 5.11 0.14 14.88
N GLY A 162 5.76 1.26 15.27
CA GLY A 162 5.99 1.66 16.66
C GLY A 162 6.40 0.48 17.55
N ILE A 163 5.70 0.33 18.67
CA ILE A 163 5.86 -0.77 19.64
C ILE A 163 5.55 -2.15 19.02
N PHE A 164 4.58 -2.20 18.09
CA PHE A 164 4.06 -3.44 17.54
C PHE A 164 5.02 -4.12 16.54
N GLY A 165 6.03 -3.40 16.06
CA GLY A 165 7.10 -3.96 15.23
C GLY A 165 8.04 -4.92 15.96
N ILE A 166 8.09 -4.86 17.30
CA ILE A 166 8.98 -5.69 18.13
C ILE A 166 8.45 -7.12 18.25
N SER A 167 7.13 -7.32 18.14
CA SER A 167 6.47 -8.60 18.40
C SER A 167 6.69 -9.68 17.34
N ASN A 168 7.14 -9.33 16.12
CA ASN A 168 7.16 -10.26 14.98
C ASN A 168 8.56 -10.73 14.57
N LYS A 169 9.56 -10.58 15.44
CA LYS A 169 10.96 -11.00 15.18
C LYS A 169 11.37 -12.27 15.93
N SER A 170 10.47 -12.92 16.67
CA SER A 170 10.79 -14.05 17.55
C SER A 170 10.13 -15.38 17.16
N LEU A 171 9.81 -15.59 15.89
CA LEU A 171 9.37 -16.89 15.35
C LEU A 171 10.12 -17.22 14.06
#